data_AF-D3D906-F1
#
_entry.id   AF-D3D906-F1
#
_cell.length_a   1.000
_cell.length_b   1.000
_cell.length_c   1.000
_cell.angle_alpha   90.00
_cell.angle_beta   90.00
_cell.angle_gamma   90.00
#
_symmetry.space_group_name_H-M   'P 1'
#
loop_
_entity.id
_entity.type
_entity.pdbx_description
1 polymer ?
#
loop_
_entity_poly.entity_id
_entity_poly.type
_entity_poly.pdbx_seq_one_letter_code
_entity_poly.pdbx_strand_id
1 'polypeptide(L)'
;MYRTDLPPGRGMIFEFAGETTSGFYMFRTLLPLSIMFVRDGRVVGVREMTPCPSDDPSSCPVYYPDGVYTHAVEAPARTFAEVATGDPVAIGSD
;
A
#
# COMPACT_ATOMS: atom_id res chain seq x y z
N MET A 1 8.71 -7.15 -3.92
CA MET A 1 8.73 -8.58 -3.49
C MET A 1 10.13 -8.99 -3.05
N TYR A 2 10.22 -10.06 -2.27
CA TYR A 2 11.44 -10.73 -1.77
C TYR A 2 12.43 -9.90 -0.93
N ARG A 3 12.06 -8.69 -0.54
CA ARG A 3 12.87 -7.90 0.39
C ARG A 3 12.77 -8.50 1.78
N THR A 4 13.91 -8.66 2.44
CA THR A 4 14.03 -9.15 3.82
C THR A 4 14.23 -8.02 4.83
N ASP A 5 14.46 -6.79 4.37
CA ASP A 5 14.59 -5.60 5.20
C ASP A 5 14.04 -4.35 4.48
N LEU A 6 13.56 -3.39 5.27
CA LEU A 6 13.14 -2.07 4.82
C LEU A 6 13.49 -1.04 5.91
N PRO A 7 14.52 -0.19 5.68
CA PRO A 7 14.95 0.78 6.67
C PRO A 7 13.85 1.77 7.08
N PRO A 8 13.91 2.33 8.31
CA PRO A 8 12.98 3.37 8.73
C PRO A 8 12.95 4.55 7.76
N GLY A 9 11.76 5.13 7.56
CA GLY A 9 11.56 6.25 6.63
C GLY A 9 11.66 5.88 5.15
N ARG A 10 11.72 4.59 4.81
CA ARG A 10 11.64 4.10 3.43
C ARG A 10 10.28 3.47 3.17
N GLY A 11 9.83 3.60 1.94
CA GLY A 11 8.64 2.95 1.41
C GLY A 11 8.77 2.71 -0.08
N MET A 12 7.68 2.29 -0.70
CA MET A 12 7.54 2.18 -2.15
C MET A 12 6.29 2.93 -2.57
N ILE A 13 6.41 3.74 -3.60
CA ILE A 13 5.28 4.41 -4.24
C ILE A 13 4.93 3.72 -5.55
N PHE A 14 3.63 3.53 -5.76
CA PHE A 14 3.04 3.07 -7.00
C PHE A 14 2.23 4.23 -7.58
N GLU A 15 2.66 4.73 -8.73
CA GLU A 15 1.98 5.80 -9.47
C GLU A 15 1.22 5.19 -10.65
N PHE A 16 -0.06 5.51 -10.77
CA PHE A 16 -0.92 5.04 -11.85
C PHE A 16 -1.20 6.18 -12.83
N ALA A 17 -1.16 5.88 -14.13
CA ALA A 17 -1.42 6.86 -15.19
C ALA A 17 -2.86 7.39 -15.21
N GLY A 18 -3.77 6.75 -14.47
CA GLY A 18 -5.17 7.13 -14.35
C GLY A 18 -5.80 6.51 -13.10
N GLU A 19 -7.09 6.78 -12.92
CA GLU A 19 -7.86 6.26 -11.79
C GLU A 19 -7.96 4.74 -11.83
N THR A 20 -7.83 4.11 -10.67
CA THR A 20 -7.96 2.66 -10.53
C THR A 20 -8.61 2.27 -9.21
N THR A 21 -9.11 1.04 -9.16
CA THR A 21 -9.59 0.33 -7.95
C THR A 21 -8.84 -0.98 -7.73
N SER A 22 -7.72 -1.19 -8.45
CA SER A 22 -6.89 -2.39 -8.34
C SER A 22 -6.47 -2.64 -6.89
N GLY A 23 -6.60 -3.89 -6.45
CA GLY A 23 -6.13 -4.33 -5.15
C GLY A 23 -4.67 -4.76 -5.17
N PHE A 24 -4.07 -4.83 -3.99
CA PHE A 24 -2.72 -5.33 -3.76
C PHE A 24 -2.77 -6.68 -3.05
N TYR A 25 -1.75 -7.51 -3.24
CA TYR A 25 -1.60 -8.77 -2.53
C TYR A 25 -0.20 -8.88 -1.92
N MET A 26 0.01 -9.88 -1.08
CA MET A 26 1.28 -10.07 -0.37
C MET A 26 2.04 -11.32 -0.85
N PHE A 27 1.76 -11.80 -2.06
CA PHE A 27 2.48 -12.93 -2.64
C PHE A 27 3.97 -12.58 -2.76
N ARG A 28 4.83 -13.39 -2.15
CA ARG A 28 6.29 -13.17 -2.12
C ARG A 28 6.72 -11.83 -1.49
N THR A 29 5.89 -11.24 -0.62
CA THR A 29 6.27 -10.10 0.22
C THR A 29 6.49 -10.60 1.64
N LEU A 30 7.74 -10.58 2.08
CA LEU A 30 8.19 -11.24 3.33
C LEU A 30 7.98 -10.38 4.58
N LEU A 31 7.93 -9.07 4.39
CA LEU A 31 7.75 -8.09 5.48
C LEU A 31 6.27 -7.75 5.63
N PRO A 32 5.75 -7.59 6.86
CA PRO A 32 4.44 -7.01 7.07
C PRO A 32 4.48 -5.52 6.69
N LEU A 33 3.45 -5.08 5.96
CA LEU A 33 3.40 -3.73 5.40
C LEU A 33 2.06 -3.07 5.73
N SER A 34 2.04 -1.74 5.75
CA SER A 34 0.83 -0.95 5.57
C SER A 34 0.81 -0.37 4.16
N ILE A 35 -0.36 -0.28 3.54
CA ILE A 35 -0.56 0.45 2.29
C ILE A 35 -1.55 1.58 2.48
N MET A 36 -1.21 2.76 1.98
CA MET A 36 -2.07 3.93 1.94
C MET A 36 -2.43 4.25 0.49
N PHE A 37 -3.73 4.33 0.20
CA PHE A 37 -4.25 4.71 -1.11
C PHE A 37 -4.53 6.20 -1.12
N VAL A 38 -4.17 6.88 -2.21
CA VAL A 38 -4.21 8.34 -2.32
C VAL A 38 -4.81 8.76 -3.67
N ARG A 39 -5.65 9.80 -3.63
CA ARG A 39 -6.20 10.49 -4.79
C ARG A 39 -6.18 11.98 -4.53
N ASP A 40 -5.71 12.76 -5.50
CA ASP A 40 -5.74 14.23 -5.47
C ASP A 40 -5.20 14.82 -4.14
N GLY A 41 -4.09 14.25 -3.65
CA GLY A 41 -3.46 14.67 -2.39
C GLY A 41 -4.26 14.36 -1.13
N ARG A 42 -5.21 13.40 -1.18
CA ARG A 42 -5.99 12.94 -0.03
C ARG A 42 -5.97 11.43 0.11
N VAL A 43 -5.99 10.98 1.35
CA VAL A 43 -6.07 9.56 1.68
C VAL A 43 -7.46 9.03 1.32
N VAL A 44 -7.48 7.98 0.51
CA VAL A 44 -8.69 7.22 0.17
C VAL A 44 -8.94 6.14 1.23
N GLY A 45 -7.87 5.50 1.71
CA GLY A 45 -7.94 4.51 2.78
C GLY A 45 -6.58 3.89 3.07
N VAL A 46 -6.52 3.13 4.17
CA VAL A 46 -5.31 2.42 4.62
C VAL A 46 -5.64 0.95 4.85
N ARG A 47 -4.70 0.05 4.55
CA ARG A 47 -4.78 -1.38 4.90
C ARG A 47 -3.50 -1.84 5.58
N GLU A 48 -3.66 -2.67 6.60
CA GLU A 48 -2.58 -3.49 7.13
C GLU A 48 -2.54 -4.80 6.34
N MET A 49 -1.37 -5.14 5.84
CA MET A 49 -1.16 -6.28 4.96
C MET A 49 -0.17 -7.26 5.57
N THR A 50 -0.57 -8.52 5.63
CA THR A 50 0.23 -9.60 6.21
C THR A 50 0.87 -10.44 5.11
N PRO A 51 2.13 -10.89 5.25
CA PRO A 51 2.75 -11.82 4.31
C PRO A 51 1.84 -13.01 3.99
N CYS A 52 1.71 -13.34 2.71
CA CYS A 52 0.99 -14.52 2.28
C CYS A 52 1.97 -15.71 2.21
N PRO A 53 1.81 -16.76 3.03
CA PRO A 53 2.73 -17.90 3.05
C PRO A 53 2.48 -18.91 1.92
N SER A 54 1.43 -18.73 1.13
CA SER A 54 1.09 -19.62 0.01
C SER A 54 2.11 -19.52 -1.12
N ASP A 55 2.47 -20.67 -1.69
CA ASP A 55 3.26 -20.77 -2.93
C ASP A 55 2.40 -20.56 -4.19
N ASP A 56 1.08 -20.61 -4.06
CA ASP A 56 0.11 -20.29 -5.11
C ASP A 56 -0.40 -18.83 -4.94
N PRO A 57 -0.17 -17.93 -5.92
CA PRO A 57 -0.61 -16.55 -5.85
C PRO A 57 -2.14 -16.39 -5.83
N SER A 58 -2.90 -17.33 -6.42
CA SER A 58 -4.36 -17.24 -6.47
C SER A 58 -5.02 -17.48 -5.10
N SER A 59 -4.26 -18.10 -4.18
CA SER A 59 -4.68 -18.35 -2.80
C SER A 59 -4.37 -17.18 -1.84
N CYS A 60 -3.71 -16.12 -2.31
CA CYS A 60 -3.39 -14.96 -1.48
C CYS A 60 -4.54 -13.96 -1.39
N PRO A 61 -4.80 -13.37 -0.20
CA PRO A 61 -5.82 -12.34 -0.06
C PRO A 61 -5.42 -11.09 -0.85
N VAL A 62 -6.45 -10.42 -1.39
CA VAL A 62 -6.32 -9.14 -2.09
C VAL A 62 -6.90 -8.03 -1.19
N TYR A 63 -6.10 -7.00 -0.97
CA TYR A 63 -6.42 -5.81 -0.20
C TYR A 63 -6.88 -4.71 -1.16
N TYR A 64 -8.19 -4.45 -1.17
CA TYR A 64 -8.80 -3.44 -2.03
C TYR A 64 -8.90 -2.07 -1.34
N PRO A 65 -8.81 -0.97 -2.11
CA PRO A 65 -9.04 0.38 -1.61
C PRO A 65 -10.52 0.60 -1.26
N ASP A 66 -10.81 1.65 -0.49
CA ASP A 66 -12.18 2.10 -0.21
C ASP A 66 -12.82 2.87 -1.38
N GLY A 67 -12.04 3.22 -2.41
CA GLY A 67 -12.49 3.98 -3.56
C GLY A 67 -11.44 4.08 -4.66
N VAL A 68 -11.72 4.90 -5.68
CA VAL A 68 -10.76 5.17 -6.76
C VAL A 68 -9.54 5.92 -6.22
N TYR A 69 -8.35 5.54 -6.69
CA TYR A 69 -7.08 6.16 -6.33
C TYR A 69 -6.15 6.30 -7.53
N THR A 70 -5.11 7.12 -7.38
CA THR A 70 -4.05 7.33 -8.39
C THR A 70 -2.66 6.99 -7.88
N HIS A 71 -2.48 6.94 -6.56
CA HIS A 71 -1.22 6.57 -5.92
C HIS A 71 -1.46 5.58 -4.79
N ALA A 72 -0.53 4.64 -4.60
CA ALA A 72 -0.47 3.81 -3.41
C ALA A 72 0.93 3.86 -2.81
N VAL A 73 1.02 3.93 -1.49
CA VAL A 73 2.30 3.98 -0.76
C VAL A 73 2.36 2.80 0.19
N GLU A 74 3.33 1.91 -0.03
CA GLU A 74 3.67 0.83 0.88
C GLU A 74 4.80 1.27 1.83
N ALA A 75 4.65 0.96 3.11
CA ALA A 75 5.63 1.23 4.16
C ALA A 75 5.61 0.10 5.20
N PRO A 76 6.58 0.01 6.13
CA PRO A 76 6.54 -0.97 7.21
C PRO A 76 5.19 -0.97 7.94
N ALA A 77 4.75 -2.12 8.42
CA ALA A 77 3.48 -2.23 9.15
C ALA A 77 3.34 -1.17 10.25
N ARG A 78 2.11 -0.70 10.46
CA ARG A 78 1.74 0.37 11.40
C ARG A 78 2.26 1.77 11.05
N THR A 79 2.96 1.98 9.92
CA THR A 79 3.45 3.32 9.54
C THR A 79 2.32 4.34 9.44
N PHE A 80 1.13 3.92 9.00
CA PHE A 80 -0.03 4.78 8.81
C PHE A 80 -1.10 4.59 9.90
N ALA A 81 -0.74 4.12 11.09
CA ALA A 81 -1.70 3.76 12.14
C ALA A 81 -2.60 4.92 12.61
N GLU A 82 -2.10 6.16 12.51
CA GLU A 82 -2.82 7.38 12.91
C GLU A 82 -3.41 8.15 11.71
N VAL A 83 -3.33 7.59 10.50
CA VAL A 83 -3.84 8.22 9.28
C VAL A 83 -5.29 7.83 9.03
N ALA A 84 -6.13 8.81 8.74
CA ALA A 84 -7.54 8.62 8.42
C ALA A 84 -7.85 8.93 6.95
N THR A 85 -8.93 8.33 6.45
CA THR A 85 -9.51 8.69 5.16
C THR A 85 -9.85 10.18 5.13
N GLY A 86 -9.45 10.86 4.06
CA GLY A 86 -9.64 12.29 3.85
C GLY A 86 -8.46 13.16 4.28
N ASP A 87 -7.51 12.62 5.06
CA ASP A 87 -6.32 13.36 5.49
C ASP A 87 -5.52 13.87 4.28
N PRO A 88 -4.95 15.09 4.37
CA PRO A 88 -4.11 15.63 3.31
C PRO A 88 -2.76 14.91 3.28
N VAL A 89 -2.27 14.65 2.08
CA VAL A 89 -0.96 14.03 1.84
C VAL A 89 -0.28 14.67 0.63
N ALA A 90 1.00 14.99 0.79
CA ALA A 90 1.84 15.42 -0.32
C ALA A 90 2.60 14.21 -0.88
N ILE A 91 2.47 13.98 -2.18
CA ILE A 91 3.24 13.00 -2.93
C ILE A 91 4.15 13.80 -3.87
N GLY A 92 5.46 13.72 -3.66
CA GLY A 92 6.44 14.49 -4.42
C GLY A 92 7.23 13.62 -5.40
N SER A 93 7.49 14.17 -6.58
CA SER A 93 8.64 13.83 -7.40
C SER A 93 9.69 14.89 -7.07
N ASP A 94 10.73 14.55 -6.30
CA ASP A 94 11.90 15.43 -6.21
C ASP A 94 12.60 15.53 -7.58
#